data_AF-A0A522PVN0-F1
#
_entry.id   AF-A0A522PVN0-F1
#
_cell.length_a   1.000
_cell.length_b   1.000
_cell.length_c   1.000
_cell.angle_alpha   90.00
_cell.angle_beta   90.00
_cell.angle_gamma   90.00
#
_symmetry.space_group_name_H-M   'P 1'
#
loop_
_entity.id
_entity.type
_entity.pdbx_description
1 polymer ?
#
loop_
_entity_poly.entity_id
_entity_poly.type
_entity_poly.pdbx_seq_one_letter_code
_entity_poly.pdbx_strand_id
1 'polypeptide(L)'
;MNKRYWRIRGYDSTTLIFDETASLGDFNESRIQLLLQVLAAKEGLSYREIVGALARRGASISNDLLSVRKDFSQPTWMCGSNPHFTATVVDESGKIITPRKDALSRPSGLDTVAGGSGPSGTSL
;
A
#
# COMPACT_ATOMS: atom_id res chain seq x y z
N MET A 1 -23.97 -2.06 -8.50
CA MET A 1 -22.59 -2.60 -8.41
C MET A 1 -21.68 -1.41 -8.22
N ASN A 2 -20.96 -1.32 -7.09
CA ASN A 2 -20.06 -0.19 -6.85
C ASN A 2 -18.87 -0.32 -7.79
N LYS A 3 -18.78 0.54 -8.81
CA LYS A 3 -17.63 0.55 -9.70
C LYS A 3 -16.41 0.98 -8.92
N ARG A 4 -15.28 0.38 -9.26
CA ARG A 4 -13.99 0.65 -8.66
C ARG A 4 -13.06 1.19 -9.74
N TYR A 5 -12.19 2.08 -9.33
CA TYR A 5 -11.25 2.74 -10.22
C TYR A 5 -9.86 2.74 -9.61
N TRP A 6 -8.87 2.72 -10.48
CA TRP A 6 -7.51 3.06 -10.13
C TRP A 6 -7.36 4.56 -10.16
N ARG A 7 -6.97 5.16 -9.03
CA ARG A 7 -6.53 6.55 -8.99
C ARG A 7 -5.02 6.59 -8.85
N ILE A 8 -4.36 7.11 -9.87
CA ILE A 8 -2.90 7.19 -9.99
C ILE A 8 -2.50 8.64 -9.80
N ARG A 9 -1.63 8.92 -8.82
CA ARG A 9 -1.17 10.27 -8.47
C ARG A 9 0.34 10.33 -8.41
N GLY A 10 0.92 11.35 -9.03
CA GLY A 10 2.35 11.65 -9.01
C GLY A 10 2.61 12.93 -8.22
N TYR A 11 3.64 12.91 -7.40
CA TYR A 11 4.06 14.04 -6.59
C TYR A 11 5.56 14.28 -6.78
N ASP A 12 5.92 15.54 -7.05
CA ASP A 12 7.28 16.02 -6.82
C ASP A 12 7.28 16.75 -5.48
N SER A 13 7.91 16.12 -4.47
CA SER A 13 7.86 16.54 -3.08
C SER A 13 6.41 16.63 -2.57
N THR A 14 5.88 17.85 -2.39
CA THR A 14 4.49 18.11 -1.99
C THR A 14 3.59 18.54 -3.15
N THR A 15 4.15 18.72 -4.34
CA THR A 15 3.46 19.26 -5.51
C THR A 15 2.88 18.12 -6.33
N LEU A 16 1.57 18.14 -6.55
CA LEU A 16 0.90 17.20 -7.44
C LEU A 16 1.28 17.49 -8.90
N ILE A 17 1.94 16.54 -9.56
CA ILE A 17 2.37 16.65 -10.97
C ILE A 17 1.54 15.79 -11.92
N PHE A 18 0.79 14.81 -11.38
CA PHE A 18 -0.02 13.88 -12.16
C PHE A 18 -1.21 13.40 -11.33
N ASP A 19 -2.41 13.38 -11.90
CA ASP A 19 -3.61 12.76 -11.30
C ASP A 19 -4.48 12.21 -12.43
N GLU A 20 -4.60 10.89 -12.50
CA GLU A 20 -5.35 10.20 -13.53
C GLU A 20 -6.20 9.10 -12.91
N THR A 21 -7.38 8.87 -13.47
CA THR A 21 -8.29 7.84 -13.01
C THR A 21 -8.57 6.85 -14.13
N ALA A 22 -8.33 5.57 -13.88
CA ALA A 22 -8.54 4.49 -14.85
C ALA A 22 -9.53 3.45 -14.32
N SER A 23 -10.24 2.77 -15.23
CA SER A 23 -11.15 1.70 -14.84
C SER A 23 -10.36 0.51 -14.30
N LEU A 24 -10.90 -0.17 -13.28
CA LEU A 24 -10.25 -1.36 -12.73
C LEU A 24 -10.13 -2.51 -13.75
N GLY A 25 -10.97 -2.51 -14.79
CA GLY A 25 -10.94 -3.50 -15.87
C GLY A 25 -9.79 -3.31 -16.87
N ASP A 26 -9.25 -2.10 -17.00
CA ASP A 26 -8.23 -1.78 -18.02
C ASP A 26 -6.82 -2.18 -17.56
N PHE A 27 -6.62 -2.24 -16.24
CA PHE A 27 -5.32 -2.48 -15.61
C PHE A 27 -5.39 -3.53 -14.50
N ASN A 28 -4.55 -4.55 -14.63
CA ASN A 28 -4.25 -5.47 -13.53
C ASN A 28 -3.14 -4.92 -12.63
N GLU A 29 -2.94 -5.51 -11.44
CA GLU A 29 -1.94 -5.03 -10.47
C GLU A 29 -0.52 -4.95 -11.09
N SER A 30 -0.12 -5.93 -11.89
CA SER A 30 1.19 -5.95 -12.54
C SER A 30 1.38 -4.80 -13.53
N ARG A 31 0.33 -4.45 -14.30
CA ARG A 31 0.37 -3.29 -15.21
C ARG A 31 0.38 -1.97 -14.45
N ILE A 32 -0.31 -1.88 -13.31
CA ILE A 32 -0.23 -0.69 -12.44
C ILE A 32 1.18 -0.53 -11.89
N GLN A 33 1.81 -1.60 -11.41
CA GLN A 33 3.19 -1.55 -10.94
C GLN A 33 4.13 -1.09 -12.04
N LEU A 34 4.00 -1.64 -13.25
CA LEU A 34 4.80 -1.22 -14.41
C LEU A 34 4.54 0.25 -14.76
N LEU A 35 3.29 0.71 -14.73
CA LEU A 35 2.93 2.10 -14.99
C LEU A 35 3.60 3.04 -13.99
N LEU A 36 3.54 2.71 -12.70
CA LEU A 36 4.20 3.50 -11.65
C LEU A 36 5.73 3.57 -11.86
N GLN A 37 6.36 2.47 -12.26
CA GLN A 37 7.78 2.45 -12.59
C GLN A 37 8.11 3.33 -13.79
N VAL A 38 7.32 3.26 -14.85
CA VAL A 38 7.53 4.06 -16.07
C VAL A 38 7.36 5.54 -15.78
N LEU A 39 6.35 5.92 -14.99
CA LEU A 39 6.13 7.31 -14.60
C LEU A 39 7.27 7.84 -13.72
N ALA A 40 7.69 7.07 -12.71
CA ALA A 40 8.84 7.42 -11.86
C ALA A 40 10.14 7.53 -12.67
N ALA A 41 10.36 6.61 -13.61
CA ALA A 41 11.51 6.61 -14.52
C ALA A 41 11.54 7.86 -15.41
N LYS A 42 10.38 8.24 -15.96
CA LYS A 42 10.27 9.37 -16.90
C LYS A 42 10.56 10.71 -16.23
N GLU A 43 10.06 10.92 -15.01
CA GLU A 43 10.14 12.22 -14.35
C GLU A 43 11.37 12.38 -13.45
N GLY A 44 11.92 11.28 -12.91
CA GLY A 44 12.92 11.36 -11.83
C GLY A 44 14.27 10.72 -12.09
N LEU A 45 14.46 9.97 -13.18
CA LEU A 45 15.64 9.12 -13.35
C LEU A 45 16.34 9.35 -14.69
N SER A 46 17.67 9.35 -14.65
CA SER A 46 18.48 9.32 -15.86
C SER A 46 18.41 7.95 -16.54
N TYR A 47 18.70 7.89 -17.84
CA TYR A 47 18.72 6.64 -18.60
C TYR A 47 19.60 5.56 -17.96
N ARG A 48 20.74 5.95 -17.36
CA ARG A 48 21.65 5.00 -16.70
C ARG A 48 21.03 4.40 -15.44
N GLU A 49 20.30 5.19 -14.67
CA GLU A 49 19.62 4.74 -13.47
C GLU A 49 18.43 3.84 -13.80
N ILE A 50 17.69 4.14 -14.87
CA ILE A 50 16.60 3.29 -15.38
C ILE A 50 17.16 1.92 -15.77
N VAL A 51 18.26 1.88 -16.53
CA VAL A 51 18.92 0.63 -16.93
C VAL A 51 19.40 -0.15 -15.69
N GLY A 52 19.95 0.54 -14.70
CA GLY A 52 20.34 -0.08 -13.43
C GLY A 52 19.15 -0.62 -12.62
N ALA A 53 18.02 0.06 -12.66
CA ALA A 53 16.80 -0.36 -11.95
C ALA A 53 16.15 -1.59 -12.61
N LEU A 54 16.30 -1.74 -13.93
CA LEU A 54 15.85 -2.91 -14.69
C LEU A 54 16.88 -4.05 -14.71
N ALA A 55 18.10 -3.81 -14.23
CA ALA A 55 19.15 -4.82 -14.22
C ALA A 55 18.82 -5.96 -13.26
N ARG A 56 19.31 -7.17 -13.58
CA ARG A 56 19.13 -8.34 -12.72
C ARG A 56 19.72 -8.08 -11.33
N ARG A 57 19.01 -8.53 -10.29
CA ARG A 57 19.49 -8.50 -8.90
C ARG A 57 20.88 -9.14 -8.80
N GLY A 58 21.83 -8.38 -8.24
CA GLY A 58 23.24 -8.80 -8.10
C GLY A 58 24.17 -8.37 -9.23
N ALA A 59 23.66 -7.69 -10.27
CA ALA A 59 24.51 -7.00 -11.23
C ALA A 59 25.16 -5.78 -10.56
N SER A 60 26.40 -5.44 -10.92
CA SER A 60 27.10 -4.27 -10.34
C SER A 60 26.40 -2.93 -10.57
N ILE A 61 25.51 -2.87 -11.57
CA ILE A 61 24.72 -1.68 -11.90
C ILE A 61 23.31 -1.70 -11.29
N SER A 62 22.93 -2.77 -10.57
CA SER A 62 21.57 -2.91 -10.05
C SER A 62 21.28 -1.85 -8.99
N ASN A 63 20.12 -1.20 -9.08
CA ASN A 63 19.64 -0.27 -8.06
C ASN A 63 18.15 -0.50 -7.76
N ASP A 64 17.69 -0.01 -6.61
CA ASP A 64 16.31 -0.21 -6.13
C ASP A 64 15.42 1.02 -6.36
N LEU A 65 15.80 1.93 -7.27
CA LEU A 65 15.13 3.23 -7.46
C LEU A 65 13.70 3.09 -8.01
N LEU A 66 13.43 2.03 -8.78
CA LEU A 66 12.10 1.70 -9.32
C LEU A 66 11.41 0.56 -8.55
N SER A 67 11.79 0.33 -7.30
CA SER A 67 11.13 -0.68 -6.47
C SER A 67 9.70 -0.25 -6.14
N VAL A 68 8.71 -1.06 -6.52
CA VAL A 68 7.30 -0.81 -6.17
C VAL A 68 6.99 -1.44 -4.83
N ARG A 69 6.52 -0.63 -3.89
CA ARG A 69 6.10 -1.06 -2.57
C ARG A 69 4.58 -1.07 -2.51
N LYS A 70 4.01 -2.13 -1.93
CA LYS A 70 2.59 -2.22 -1.60
C LYS A 70 2.44 -1.92 -0.11
N ASP A 71 1.55 -1.01 0.24
CA ASP A 71 1.15 -0.82 1.63
C ASP A 71 0.31 -2.05 2.06
N PHE A 72 0.58 -2.57 3.25
CA PHE A 72 -0.19 -3.67 3.81
C PHE A 72 -1.52 -3.20 4.42
N SER A 73 -1.60 -1.93 4.84
CA SER A 73 -2.80 -1.38 5.47
C SER A 73 -3.83 -0.83 4.47
N GLN A 74 -3.39 -0.49 3.26
CA GLN A 74 -4.24 0.04 2.20
C GLN A 74 -3.85 -0.62 0.87
N PRO A 75 -4.77 -0.84 -0.07
CA PRO A 75 -4.43 -1.31 -1.41
C PRO A 75 -3.85 -0.13 -2.20
N THR A 76 -2.66 0.28 -1.78
CA THR A 76 -1.91 1.41 -2.29
C THR A 76 -0.56 0.90 -2.73
N TRP A 77 -0.22 1.16 -3.99
CA TRP A 77 1.09 0.89 -4.55
C TRP A 77 1.84 2.21 -4.67
N MET A 78 3.12 2.20 -4.35
CA MET A 78 3.97 3.37 -4.41
C MET A 78 5.30 3.03 -5.06
N CYS A 79 5.80 3.92 -5.91
CA CYS A 79 7.10 3.79 -6.57
C CYS A 79 7.81 5.15 -6.58
N GLY A 80 9.14 5.11 -6.43
CA GLY A 80 9.98 6.30 -6.39
C GLY A 80 10.13 6.88 -4.98
N SER A 81 11.22 7.63 -4.80
CA SER A 81 11.52 8.33 -3.54
C SER A 81 11.17 9.82 -3.64
N ASN A 82 11.56 10.46 -4.75
CA ASN A 82 11.16 11.82 -5.13
C ASN A 82 11.67 12.14 -6.55
N PRO A 83 10.84 12.42 -7.57
CA PRO A 83 9.37 12.34 -7.57
C PRO A 83 8.86 10.92 -7.26
N HIS A 84 7.67 10.82 -6.68
CA HIS A 84 7.04 9.56 -6.30
C HIS A 84 5.63 9.44 -6.87
N PHE A 85 5.25 8.22 -7.23
CA PHE A 85 3.95 7.91 -7.81
C PHE A 85 3.22 6.89 -6.95
N THR A 86 1.92 7.09 -6.79
CA THR A 86 1.02 6.26 -5.99
C THR A 86 -0.16 5.81 -6.83
N ALA A 87 -0.61 4.58 -6.66
CA ALA A 87 -1.87 4.08 -7.22
C ALA A 87 -2.73 3.52 -6.10
N THR A 88 -4.00 3.93 -6.06
CA THR A 88 -4.98 3.54 -5.03
C THR A 88 -6.27 3.09 -5.68
N VAL A 89 -6.95 2.12 -5.08
CA VAL A 89 -8.29 1.73 -5.54
C VAL A 89 -9.34 2.58 -4.83
N VAL A 90 -10.13 3.31 -5.62
CA VAL A 90 -11.20 4.19 -5.14
C VAL A 90 -12.57 3.74 -5.65
N ASP A 91 -13.63 4.13 -4.94
CA ASP A 91 -15.01 4.00 -5.40
C ASP A 91 -15.43 5.17 -6.31
N GLU A 92 -16.66 5.12 -6.84
CA GLU A 92 -17.26 6.22 -7.64
C GLU A 92 -17.31 7.57 -6.89
N SER A 93 -17.27 7.54 -5.55
CA SER A 93 -17.24 8.74 -4.70
C SER A 93 -15.81 9.22 -4.42
N GLY A 94 -14.79 8.55 -4.97
CA GLY A 94 -13.38 8.86 -4.74
C GLY A 94 -12.83 8.42 -3.38
N LYS A 95 -13.59 7.64 -2.60
CA LYS A 95 -13.12 7.08 -1.32
C LYS A 95 -12.25 5.85 -1.56
N ILE A 96 -11.12 5.79 -0.84
CA ILE A 96 -10.22 4.65 -0.86
C ILE A 96 -10.92 3.44 -0.25
N ILE A 97 -10.95 2.33 -0.98
CA ILE A 97 -11.57 1.09 -0.52
C ILE A 97 -10.51 0.29 0.23
N THR A 98 -10.49 0.36 1.56
CA THR A 98 -9.65 -0.53 2.36
C THR A 98 -10.22 -1.95 2.35
N PRO A 99 -9.39 -3.00 2.20
CA PRO A 99 -9.84 -4.34 2.52
C PRO A 99 -10.24 -4.35 3.99
N ARG A 100 -11.50 -4.68 4.22
CA ARG A 100 -12.20 -4.69 5.50
C ARG A 100 -11.27 -5.18 6.63
N LYS A 101 -10.91 -4.29 7.56
CA LYS A 101 -10.12 -4.57 8.78
C LYS A 101 -10.88 -5.47 9.79
N ASP A 102 -12.06 -5.97 9.42
CA ASP A 102 -12.96 -6.76 10.27
C ASP A 102 -12.50 -8.22 10.45
N ALA A 103 -11.45 -8.67 9.76
CA ALA A 103 -10.87 -10.01 9.97
C ALA A 103 -9.82 -10.06 11.11
N LEU A 104 -9.44 -8.92 11.70
CA LEU A 104 -8.41 -8.84 12.76
C LEU A 104 -8.97 -8.43 14.13
N SER A 105 -10.23 -8.73 14.40
CA SER A 105 -10.84 -8.68 15.74
C SER A 105 -11.36 -10.08 16.09
N ARG A 106 -10.46 -11.01 16.40
CA ARG A 106 -10.88 -12.20 17.17
C ARG A 106 -11.11 -11.72 18.62
N PRO A 107 -12.29 -11.92 19.21
CA PRO A 107 -12.42 -11.74 20.66
C PRO A 107 -11.57 -12.83 21.33
N SER A 108 -10.58 -12.40 22.10
CA SER A 108 -9.88 -13.26 23.06
C SER A 108 -10.88 -13.67 24.13
N GLY A 109 -11.65 -14.73 23.86
CA GLY A 109 -12.40 -15.45 24.87
C GLY A 109 -11.41 -16.16 25.81
N LEU A 110 -11.10 -15.51 26.92
CA LEU A 110 -10.58 -16.19 28.11
C LEU A 110 -11.57 -15.93 29.24
N ASP A 111 -12.66 -16.70 29.25
CA ASP A 111 -13.51 -16.83 30.44
C ASP A 111 -12.70 -17.52 31.54
N THR A 112 -11.99 -16.73 32.34
CA THR A 112 -11.54 -17.18 33.65
C THR A 112 -12.62 -16.84 34.65
N VAL A 113 -13.54 -17.79 34.82
CA VAL A 113 -14.46 -17.84 35.96
C VAL A 113 -13.68 -18.22 37.21
N ALA A 114 -13.48 -17.28 38.12
CA ALA A 114 -13.17 -17.55 39.52
C ALA A 114 -13.77 -16.42 40.39
N GLY A 115 -15.09 -16.51 40.59
CA GLY A 115 -15.79 -15.76 41.63
C GLY A 115 -15.85 -16.58 42.92
N GLY A 116 -15.88 -15.88 44.06
CA GLY A 116 -16.21 -16.42 45.39
C GLY A 116 -15.07 -16.23 46.39
N SER A 117 -14.90 -15.04 46.98
CA SER A 117 -15.57 -14.59 48.22
C SER A 117 -15.07 -15.32 49.48
N GLY A 118 -14.38 -14.61 50.38
CA GLY A 118 -14.10 -15.02 51.77
C GLY A 118 -15.35 -14.97 52.65
N PRO A 119 -15.29 -14.67 53.97
CA PRO A 119 -14.16 -14.53 54.90
C PRO A 119 -14.40 -15.31 56.22
N SER A 120 -13.59 -15.02 57.25
CA SER A 120 -13.91 -15.00 58.70
C SER A 120 -13.05 -15.93 59.56
N GLY A 121 -12.49 -15.36 60.63
CA GLY A 121 -11.61 -16.03 61.57
C GLY A 121 -12.35 -16.91 62.58
N THR A 122 -11.60 -17.47 63.53
CA THR A 122 -11.87 -17.53 64.98
C THR A 122 -10.66 -18.20 65.65
N SER A 123 -10.24 -17.63 66.78
CA SER A 123 -9.22 -18.12 67.71
C SER A 123 -9.51 -19.52 68.27
N LEU A 124 -8.46 -20.25 68.63
CA LEU A 124 -8.14 -20.73 69.98
C LEU A 124 -6.80 -21.48 69.98
#